data_AF-A0A0D7AVV1-F1
#
_entry.id   AF-A0A0D7AVV1-F1
#
_cell.length_a   1.000
_cell.length_b   1.000
_cell.length_c   1.000
_cell.angle_alpha   90.00
_cell.angle_beta   90.00
_cell.angle_gamma   90.00
#
_symmetry.space_group_name_H-M   'P 1'
#
loop_
_entity.id
_entity.type
_entity.pdbx_description
1 polymer ?
#
loop_
_entity_poly.entity_id
_entity_poly.type
_entity_poly.pdbx_seq_one_letter_code
_entity_poly.pdbx_strand_id
1 'polypeptide(L)'
;MSPTLSELFVSRDVESSLTPNATQRTTLIVAGVYIVVIGLLWHIPFLSWIIYPFKLLTVGFHEMSHAFMGVLTCAHIYSIELDPDEGGVTKMSGGISWLTLPAGYLGSSLIGACLIACGFNTNASKVASIVLAVFFIFTLWWARRNWLTWVLIAGMSGLIVLFWFVGGGVALRFLVLFIGVMSCMYVLWDVIDDTIARKVNTSDASAFAKICGCFPSQVWGVIWLLIAFVFFALGIIVGLAAFKQTAEEQKSDSSSFLPVPGSGALAALPNLFMTFATTIGVVLML
;
A
#
# COMPACT_ATOMS: atom_id res chain seq x y z
N MET A 1 34.57 28.26 0.53
CA MET A 1 33.76 28.53 1.74
C MET A 1 33.73 27.23 2.52
N SER A 2 34.40 27.15 3.68
CA SER A 2 34.44 25.93 4.51
C SER A 2 33.09 25.77 5.22
N PRO A 3 32.50 24.57 5.24
CA PRO A 3 31.21 24.35 5.89
C PRO A 3 31.26 24.69 7.38
N THR A 4 30.18 25.23 7.89
CA THR A 4 30.03 25.59 9.31
C THR A 4 29.94 24.35 10.19
N LEU A 5 30.28 24.44 11.47
CA LEU A 5 30.21 23.29 12.39
C LEU A 5 28.80 22.69 12.46
N SER A 6 27.75 23.51 12.40
CA SER A 6 26.36 23.07 12.30
C SER A 6 26.07 22.25 11.05
N GLU A 7 26.60 22.65 9.89
CA GLU A 7 26.47 21.88 8.65
C GLU A 7 27.23 20.55 8.77
N LEU A 8 28.41 20.55 9.40
CA LEU A 8 29.19 19.32 9.61
C LEU A 8 28.46 18.32 10.53
N PHE A 9 27.80 18.79 11.59
CA PHE A 9 27.01 17.96 12.50
C PHE A 9 25.74 17.43 11.84
N VAL A 10 24.98 18.28 11.14
CA VAL A 10 23.76 17.87 10.42
C VAL A 10 24.09 16.87 9.31
N SER A 11 25.18 17.09 8.55
CA SER A 11 25.59 16.16 7.50
C SER A 11 26.01 14.79 8.05
N ARG A 12 26.73 14.73 9.18
CA ARG A 12 27.07 13.45 9.82
C ARG A 12 25.85 12.72 10.37
N ASP A 13 24.88 13.46 10.91
CA ASP A 13 23.65 12.89 11.44
C ASP A 13 22.78 12.30 10.31
N VAL A 14 22.64 13.03 9.20
CA VAL A 14 21.92 12.57 8.00
C VAL A 14 22.62 11.36 7.36
N GLU A 15 23.94 11.40 7.20
CA GLU A 15 24.70 10.28 6.62
C GLU A 15 24.55 9.01 7.47
N SER A 16 24.68 9.13 8.80
CA SER A 16 24.50 7.98 9.70
C SER A 16 23.06 7.46 9.71
N SER A 17 22.07 8.35 9.62
CA SER A 17 20.64 8.01 9.58
C SER A 17 20.24 7.35 8.26
N LEU A 18 20.86 7.71 7.13
CA LEU A 18 20.53 7.14 5.82
C LEU A 18 21.40 5.94 5.43
N THR A 19 22.54 5.72 6.10
CA THR A 19 23.38 4.55 5.83
C THR A 19 22.65 3.27 6.26
N PRO A 20 22.39 2.32 5.34
CA PRO A 20 21.64 1.11 5.64
C PRO A 20 22.47 0.11 6.44
N ASN A 21 21.89 -0.43 7.52
CA ASN A 21 22.45 -1.58 8.22
C ASN A 21 22.23 -2.88 7.39
N ALA A 22 22.73 -4.02 7.88
CA ALA A 22 22.60 -5.31 7.18
C ALA A 22 21.14 -5.71 6.90
N THR A 23 20.24 -5.50 7.86
CA THR A 23 18.80 -5.82 7.73
C THR A 23 18.11 -4.91 6.71
N GLN A 24 18.38 -3.60 6.76
CA GLN A 24 17.87 -2.62 5.81
C GLN A 24 18.41 -2.89 4.40
N ARG A 25 19.69 -3.26 4.27
CA ARG A 25 20.29 -3.66 3.00
C ARG A 25 19.54 -4.85 2.37
N THR A 26 19.19 -5.87 3.17
CA THR A 26 18.35 -6.97 2.68
C THR A 26 16.99 -6.48 2.19
N THR A 27 16.31 -5.62 2.95
CA THR A 27 15.02 -5.03 2.51
C THR A 27 15.16 -4.25 1.20
N LEU A 28 16.23 -3.44 1.03
CA LEU A 28 16.51 -2.70 -0.21
C LEU A 28 16.76 -3.64 -1.40
N ILE A 29 17.57 -4.69 -1.21
CA ILE A 29 17.83 -5.70 -2.24
C ILE A 29 16.51 -6.38 -2.65
N VAL A 30 15.69 -6.78 -1.67
CA VAL A 30 14.38 -7.40 -1.94
C VAL A 30 13.45 -6.44 -2.68
N ALA A 31 13.39 -5.16 -2.31
CA ALA A 31 12.60 -4.15 -3.02
C ALA A 31 13.09 -3.98 -4.48
N GLY A 32 14.40 -3.94 -4.71
CA GLY A 32 14.98 -3.90 -6.06
C GLY A 32 14.63 -5.15 -6.88
N VAL A 33 14.72 -6.33 -6.28
CA VAL A 33 14.28 -7.60 -6.89
C VAL A 33 12.80 -7.56 -7.22
N TYR A 34 11.95 -7.02 -6.34
CA TYR A 34 10.51 -6.87 -6.62
C TYR A 34 10.25 -6.01 -7.84
N ILE A 35 10.93 -4.88 -8.02
CA ILE A 35 10.75 -4.04 -9.23
C ILE A 35 11.03 -4.87 -10.50
N VAL A 36 12.16 -5.59 -10.53
CA VAL A 36 12.55 -6.41 -11.68
C VAL A 36 11.56 -7.55 -11.91
N VAL A 37 11.21 -8.30 -10.86
CA VAL A 37 10.29 -9.43 -10.95
C VAL A 37 8.90 -9.00 -11.36
N ILE A 38 8.36 -7.91 -10.79
CA ILE A 38 7.06 -7.36 -11.18
C ILE A 38 7.08 -6.98 -12.66
N GLY A 39 8.13 -6.30 -13.12
CA GLY A 39 8.24 -5.92 -14.54
C GLY A 39 8.29 -7.12 -15.49
N LEU A 40 9.04 -8.17 -15.13
CA LEU A 40 9.06 -9.41 -15.91
C LEU A 40 7.70 -10.13 -15.90
N LEU A 41 7.08 -10.28 -14.72
CA LEU A 41 5.79 -10.95 -14.57
C LEU A 41 4.65 -10.21 -15.29
N TRP A 42 4.74 -8.88 -15.43
CA TRP A 42 3.75 -8.08 -16.13
C TRP A 42 3.76 -8.32 -17.64
N HIS A 43 4.92 -8.59 -18.23
CA HIS A 43 5.07 -8.70 -19.69
C HIS A 43 5.07 -10.14 -20.21
N ILE A 44 5.39 -11.13 -19.37
CA ILE A 44 5.39 -12.52 -19.79
C ILE A 44 3.96 -13.07 -19.76
N PRO A 45 3.37 -13.44 -20.93
CA PRO A 45 2.06 -14.05 -20.96
C PRO A 45 2.03 -15.33 -20.14
N PHE A 46 0.88 -15.67 -19.56
CA PHE A 46 0.67 -16.73 -18.55
C PHE A 46 1.22 -16.44 -17.15
N LEU A 47 2.41 -15.85 -17.03
CA LEU A 47 3.00 -15.48 -15.74
C LEU A 47 2.30 -14.27 -15.09
N SER A 48 1.71 -13.41 -15.92
CA SER A 48 0.88 -12.29 -15.48
C SER A 48 -0.31 -12.71 -14.60
N TRP A 49 -0.85 -13.91 -14.78
CA TRP A 49 -1.94 -14.44 -13.93
C TRP A 49 -1.56 -14.60 -12.46
N ILE A 50 -0.27 -14.78 -12.16
CA ILE A 50 0.22 -14.93 -10.78
C ILE A 50 0.15 -13.58 -10.04
N ILE A 51 0.53 -12.50 -10.70
CA ILE A 51 0.52 -11.14 -10.10
C ILE A 51 -0.85 -10.47 -10.22
N TYR A 52 -1.72 -11.01 -11.05
CA TYR A 52 -3.02 -10.45 -11.36
C TYR A 52 -3.90 -10.06 -10.16
N PRO A 53 -4.08 -10.90 -9.11
CA PRO A 53 -4.84 -10.47 -7.94
C PRO A 53 -4.20 -9.30 -7.19
N PHE A 54 -2.87 -9.17 -7.24
CA PHE A 54 -2.20 -7.99 -6.70
C PHE A 54 -2.42 -6.79 -7.61
N LYS A 55 -2.33 -6.94 -8.93
CA LYS A 55 -2.59 -5.86 -9.89
C LYS A 55 -3.97 -5.24 -9.65
N LEU A 56 -5.00 -6.07 -9.53
CA LEU A 56 -6.35 -5.59 -9.22
C LEU A 56 -6.45 -4.93 -7.83
N LEU A 57 -5.65 -5.37 -6.84
CA LEU A 57 -5.57 -4.69 -5.55
C LEU A 57 -5.03 -3.25 -5.69
N THR A 58 -3.98 -3.04 -6.49
CA THR A 58 -3.41 -1.69 -6.68
C THR A 58 -4.32 -0.79 -7.51
N VAL A 59 -5.03 -1.35 -8.49
CA VAL A 59 -6.14 -0.66 -9.16
C VAL A 59 -7.19 -0.26 -8.12
N GLY A 60 -7.51 -1.13 -7.16
CA GLY A 60 -8.38 -0.81 -6.03
C GLY A 60 -7.90 0.38 -5.20
N PHE A 61 -6.58 0.48 -4.92
CA PHE A 61 -6.02 1.66 -4.24
C PHE A 61 -6.16 2.95 -5.06
N HIS A 62 -6.00 2.84 -6.38
CA HIS A 62 -6.19 3.95 -7.32
C HIS A 62 -7.64 4.46 -7.31
N GLU A 63 -8.60 3.57 -7.53
CA GLU A 63 -10.03 3.92 -7.55
C GLU A 63 -10.54 4.47 -6.22
N MET A 64 -10.11 3.87 -5.12
CA MET A 64 -10.43 4.36 -3.79
C MET A 64 -9.88 5.77 -3.52
N SER A 65 -8.74 6.12 -4.12
CA SER A 65 -8.16 7.45 -3.97
C SER A 65 -8.99 8.51 -4.71
N HIS A 66 -9.55 8.18 -5.88
CA HIS A 66 -10.55 9.01 -6.54
C HIS A 66 -11.78 9.20 -5.65
N ALA A 67 -12.35 8.10 -5.13
CA ALA A 67 -13.54 8.15 -4.29
C ALA A 67 -13.31 8.99 -3.02
N PHE A 68 -12.16 8.80 -2.36
CA PHE A 68 -11.81 9.55 -1.16
C PHE A 68 -11.66 11.05 -1.43
N MET A 69 -10.90 11.43 -2.46
CA MET A 69 -10.79 12.84 -2.85
C MET A 69 -12.13 13.41 -3.33
N GLY A 70 -12.95 12.60 -3.98
CA GLY A 70 -14.32 12.94 -4.36
C GLY A 70 -15.13 13.34 -3.12
N VAL A 71 -15.17 12.49 -2.10
CA VAL A 71 -15.89 12.80 -0.84
C VAL A 71 -15.36 14.09 -0.19
N LEU A 72 -14.04 14.28 -0.14
CA LEU A 72 -13.43 15.50 0.41
C LEU A 72 -13.79 16.77 -0.38
N THR A 73 -14.06 16.62 -1.67
CA THR A 73 -14.47 17.72 -2.56
C THR A 73 -15.99 17.77 -2.75
N CYS A 74 -16.75 17.09 -1.89
CA CYS A 74 -18.22 17.03 -1.89
C CYS A 74 -18.84 16.34 -3.13
N ALA A 75 -18.12 15.42 -3.76
CA ALA A 75 -18.68 14.51 -4.76
C ALA A 75 -19.55 13.43 -4.12
N HIS A 76 -20.58 12.99 -4.86
CA HIS A 76 -21.37 11.83 -4.52
C HIS A 76 -20.82 10.58 -5.23
N ILE A 77 -20.34 9.60 -4.45
CA ILE A 77 -19.78 8.34 -4.99
C ILE A 77 -20.90 7.31 -5.17
N TYR A 78 -21.12 6.86 -6.40
CA TYR A 78 -22.16 5.87 -6.73
C TYR A 78 -21.69 4.42 -6.56
N SER A 79 -20.53 4.09 -7.14
CA SER A 79 -19.91 2.77 -7.03
C SER A 79 -18.45 2.80 -7.45
N ILE A 80 -17.70 1.81 -6.96
CA ILE A 80 -16.38 1.44 -7.47
C ILE A 80 -16.49 0.05 -8.09
N GLU A 81 -15.98 -0.12 -9.30
CA GLU A 81 -15.98 -1.38 -10.03
C GLU A 81 -14.56 -1.72 -10.47
N LEU A 82 -14.14 -2.96 -10.21
CA LEU A 82 -12.90 -3.51 -10.74
C LEU A 82 -13.25 -4.44 -11.90
N ASP A 83 -12.75 -4.12 -13.08
CA ASP A 83 -12.93 -4.86 -14.31
C ASP A 83 -11.66 -5.63 -14.68
N PRO A 84 -11.77 -6.94 -14.98
CA PRO A 84 -10.63 -7.76 -15.37
C PRO A 84 -9.83 -7.28 -16.58
N ASP A 85 -10.53 -6.74 -17.57
CA ASP A 85 -10.01 -6.43 -18.90
C ASP A 85 -9.77 -4.92 -19.07
N GLU A 86 -10.57 -4.10 -18.39
CA GLU A 86 -10.56 -2.65 -18.50
C GLU A 86 -9.91 -1.92 -17.30
N GLY A 87 -9.64 -2.62 -16.19
CA GLY A 87 -8.99 -2.03 -15.01
C GLY A 87 -9.97 -1.67 -13.90
N GLY A 88 -10.13 -0.38 -13.59
CA GLY A 88 -10.98 0.11 -12.51
C GLY A 88 -11.82 1.30 -12.95
N VAL A 89 -12.98 1.51 -12.32
CA VAL A 89 -13.77 2.71 -12.54
C VAL A 89 -14.50 3.15 -11.27
N THR A 90 -14.35 4.43 -10.95
CA THR A 90 -15.09 5.12 -9.89
C THR A 90 -16.20 5.97 -10.49
N LYS A 91 -17.45 5.53 -10.33
CA LYS A 91 -18.63 6.27 -10.77
C LYS A 91 -18.98 7.31 -9.70
N MET A 92 -18.83 8.59 -10.03
CA MET A 92 -19.14 9.71 -9.13
C MET A 92 -19.76 10.90 -9.87
N SER A 93 -20.44 11.79 -9.15
CA SER A 93 -20.89 13.09 -9.65
C SER A 93 -20.55 14.22 -8.67
N GLY A 94 -20.27 15.41 -9.21
CA GLY A 94 -19.75 16.52 -8.42
C GLY A 94 -18.26 16.35 -8.10
N GLY A 95 -17.78 17.07 -7.08
CA GLY A 95 -16.36 17.14 -6.77
C GLY A 95 -15.59 18.14 -7.62
N ILE A 96 -14.30 18.30 -7.28
CA ILE A 96 -13.38 19.14 -8.05
C ILE A 96 -12.50 18.22 -8.89
N SER A 97 -12.80 18.08 -10.18
CA SER A 97 -12.08 17.19 -11.11
C SER A 97 -10.57 17.45 -11.15
N TRP A 98 -10.15 18.69 -10.89
CA TRP A 98 -8.74 19.08 -10.83
C TRP A 98 -7.98 18.41 -9.67
N LEU A 99 -8.70 17.98 -8.62
CA LEU A 99 -8.15 17.23 -7.49
C LEU A 99 -8.47 15.74 -7.59
N THR A 100 -9.68 15.38 -8.03
CA THR A 100 -10.10 13.98 -8.05
C THR A 100 -9.38 13.17 -9.12
N LEU A 101 -9.15 13.69 -10.32
CA LEU A 101 -8.44 12.96 -11.39
C LEU A 101 -6.99 12.61 -11.05
N PRO A 102 -6.13 13.53 -10.56
CA PRO A 102 -4.79 13.13 -10.14
C PRO A 102 -4.79 12.26 -8.87
N ALA A 103 -5.87 12.26 -8.07
CA ALA A 103 -5.90 11.53 -6.80
C ALA A 103 -5.69 10.02 -6.97
N GLY A 104 -6.11 9.43 -8.10
CA GLY A 104 -5.87 8.00 -8.37
C GLY A 104 -4.39 7.64 -8.28
N TYR A 105 -3.58 8.23 -9.15
CA TYR A 105 -2.13 7.95 -9.21
C TYR A 105 -1.38 8.46 -7.98
N LEU A 106 -1.70 9.67 -7.50
CA LEU A 106 -0.99 10.28 -6.38
C LEU A 106 -1.32 9.56 -5.07
N GLY A 107 -2.59 9.23 -4.86
CA GLY A 107 -3.07 8.53 -3.66
C GLY A 107 -2.57 7.10 -3.59
N SER A 108 -2.67 6.33 -4.69
CA SER A 108 -2.12 4.97 -4.76
C SER A 108 -0.60 4.94 -4.57
N SER A 109 0.13 5.92 -5.10
CA SER A 109 1.58 6.07 -4.88
C SER A 109 1.92 6.39 -3.43
N LEU A 110 1.14 7.27 -2.78
CA LEU A 110 1.31 7.61 -1.37
C LEU A 110 1.04 6.40 -0.48
N ILE A 111 -0.05 5.66 -0.72
CA ILE A 111 -0.34 4.40 -0.03
C ILE A 111 0.82 3.42 -0.22
N GLY A 112 1.32 3.28 -1.45
CA GLY A 112 2.48 2.46 -1.76
C GLY A 112 3.72 2.85 -0.95
N ALA A 113 4.04 4.14 -0.88
CA ALA A 113 5.16 4.66 -0.11
C ALA A 113 5.05 4.37 1.39
N CYS A 114 3.86 4.53 1.97
CA CYS A 114 3.59 4.18 3.35
C CYS A 114 3.81 2.68 3.61
N LEU A 115 3.32 1.81 2.72
CA LEU A 115 3.51 0.36 2.84
C LEU A 115 4.99 -0.04 2.67
N ILE A 116 5.71 0.61 1.74
CA ILE A 116 7.17 0.41 1.59
C ILE A 116 7.88 0.76 2.89
N ALA A 117 7.60 1.91 3.48
CA ALA A 117 8.21 2.33 4.74
C ALA A 117 7.92 1.31 5.86
N CYS A 118 6.66 0.88 6.00
CA CYS A 118 6.27 -0.15 6.96
C CYS A 118 6.96 -1.50 6.72
N GLY A 119 7.31 -1.82 5.46
CA GLY A 119 8.04 -3.03 5.07
C GLY A 119 9.48 -3.13 5.62
N PHE A 120 10.02 -2.07 6.23
CA PHE A 120 11.33 -2.12 6.89
C PHE A 120 11.27 -2.74 8.30
N ASN A 121 10.08 -2.81 8.92
CA ASN A 121 9.91 -3.29 10.29
C ASN A 121 8.70 -4.23 10.44
N THR A 122 8.89 -5.35 11.15
CA THR A 122 7.83 -6.35 11.36
C THR A 122 6.60 -5.79 12.09
N ASN A 123 6.78 -5.00 13.15
CA ASN A 123 5.67 -4.43 13.91
C ASN A 123 4.94 -3.34 13.11
N ALA A 124 5.68 -2.51 12.39
CA ALA A 124 5.08 -1.53 11.48
C ALA A 124 4.25 -2.23 10.38
N SER A 125 4.73 -3.35 9.84
CA SER A 125 3.98 -4.15 8.86
C SER A 125 2.72 -4.80 9.44
N LYS A 126 2.76 -5.28 10.68
CA LYS A 126 1.56 -5.75 11.40
C LYS A 126 0.52 -4.64 11.51
N VAL A 127 0.91 -3.44 11.96
CA VAL A 127 0.01 -2.28 12.02
C VAL A 127 -0.52 -1.91 10.62
N ALA A 128 0.36 -1.87 9.61
CA ALA A 128 -0.03 -1.57 8.23
C ALA A 128 -1.08 -2.55 7.69
N SER A 129 -0.97 -3.84 8.01
CA SER A 129 -1.99 -4.83 7.60
C SER A 129 -3.35 -4.65 8.29
N ILE A 130 -3.40 -4.13 9.52
CA ILE A 130 -4.66 -3.77 10.18
C ILE A 130 -5.27 -2.54 9.49
N VAL A 131 -4.45 -1.55 9.16
CA VAL A 131 -4.89 -0.38 8.37
C VAL A 131 -5.41 -0.80 6.99
N LEU A 132 -4.71 -1.73 6.32
CA LEU A 132 -5.18 -2.32 5.07
C LEU A 132 -6.52 -3.06 5.23
N ALA A 133 -6.73 -3.77 6.33
CA ALA A 133 -8.02 -4.42 6.58
C ALA A 133 -9.16 -3.39 6.73
N VAL A 134 -8.92 -2.29 7.43
CA VAL A 134 -9.88 -1.16 7.50
C VAL A 134 -10.14 -0.59 6.11
N PHE A 135 -9.08 -0.39 5.32
CA PHE A 135 -9.20 0.07 3.95
C PHE A 135 -10.06 -0.87 3.10
N PHE A 136 -9.85 -2.19 3.19
CA PHE A 136 -10.64 -3.19 2.48
C PHE A 136 -12.13 -3.15 2.84
N ILE A 137 -12.46 -2.89 4.10
CA ILE A 137 -13.86 -2.73 4.53
C ILE A 137 -14.47 -1.50 3.85
N PHE A 138 -13.76 -0.37 3.80
CA PHE A 138 -14.21 0.82 3.07
C PHE A 138 -14.33 0.55 1.56
N THR A 139 -13.39 -0.18 0.97
CA THR A 139 -13.49 -0.58 -0.45
C THR A 139 -14.72 -1.44 -0.70
N LEU A 140 -15.01 -2.41 0.17
CA LEU A 140 -16.22 -3.23 0.06
C LEU A 140 -17.49 -2.39 0.19
N TRP A 141 -17.50 -1.32 1.00
CA TRP A 141 -18.68 -0.46 1.13
C TRP A 141 -19.14 0.11 -0.21
N TRP A 142 -18.20 0.63 -1.02
CA TRP A 142 -18.46 1.22 -2.34
C TRP A 142 -18.46 0.21 -3.48
N ALA A 143 -17.74 -0.91 -3.36
CA ALA A 143 -17.62 -1.94 -4.38
C ALA A 143 -18.51 -3.18 -4.14
N ARG A 144 -19.43 -3.15 -3.17
CA ARG A 144 -20.24 -4.31 -2.74
C ARG A 144 -21.02 -5.03 -3.84
N ARG A 145 -21.29 -4.37 -4.96
CA ARG A 145 -22.01 -4.94 -6.10
C ARG A 145 -21.13 -5.82 -7.00
N ASN A 146 -19.81 -5.73 -6.87
CA ASN A 146 -18.86 -6.44 -7.71
C ASN A 146 -18.35 -7.72 -6.99
N TRP A 147 -18.72 -8.88 -7.51
CA TRP A 147 -18.31 -10.19 -6.97
C TRP A 147 -16.79 -10.41 -7.01
N LEU A 148 -16.12 -9.93 -8.06
CA LEU A 148 -14.66 -10.04 -8.19
C LEU A 148 -13.96 -9.32 -7.02
N THR A 149 -14.45 -8.15 -6.63
CA THR A 149 -13.91 -7.40 -5.49
C THR A 149 -14.05 -8.17 -4.18
N TRP A 150 -15.17 -8.89 -3.96
CA TRP A 150 -15.34 -9.75 -2.79
C TRP A 150 -14.32 -10.89 -2.76
N VAL A 151 -14.16 -11.61 -3.88
CA VAL A 151 -13.20 -12.72 -3.98
C VAL A 151 -11.77 -12.23 -3.77
N LEU A 152 -11.42 -11.10 -4.38
CA LEU A 152 -10.09 -10.49 -4.27
C LEU A 152 -9.77 -10.06 -2.85
N ILE A 153 -10.70 -9.34 -2.20
CA ILE A 153 -10.50 -8.86 -0.83
C ILE A 153 -10.46 -10.04 0.15
N ALA A 154 -11.32 -11.04 -0.02
CA ALA A 154 -11.29 -12.25 0.80
C ALA A 154 -9.97 -13.02 0.63
N GLY A 155 -9.53 -13.21 -0.62
CA GLY A 155 -8.27 -13.89 -0.93
C GLY A 155 -7.06 -13.14 -0.37
N MET A 156 -7.00 -11.81 -0.56
CA MET A 156 -5.91 -10.98 -0.04
C MET A 156 -5.89 -10.94 1.49
N SER A 157 -7.07 -10.85 2.12
CA SER A 157 -7.19 -10.91 3.58
C SER A 157 -6.71 -12.27 4.12
N GLY A 158 -7.10 -13.37 3.47
CA GLY A 158 -6.62 -14.70 3.81
C GLY A 158 -5.10 -14.83 3.68
N LEU A 159 -4.51 -14.26 2.63
CA LEU A 159 -3.06 -14.26 2.43
C LEU A 159 -2.32 -13.43 3.49
N ILE A 160 -2.84 -12.23 3.82
CA ILE A 160 -2.30 -11.38 4.88
C ILE A 160 -2.34 -12.10 6.23
N VAL A 161 -3.47 -12.73 6.56
CA VAL A 161 -3.63 -13.51 7.79
C VAL A 161 -2.65 -14.68 7.79
N LEU A 162 -2.55 -15.46 6.71
CA LEU A 162 -1.58 -16.55 6.60
C LEU A 162 -0.15 -16.06 6.88
N PHE A 163 0.26 -14.96 6.24
CA PHE A 163 1.61 -14.42 6.35
C PHE A 163 1.90 -13.77 7.71
N TRP A 164 0.85 -13.37 8.44
CA TRP A 164 0.96 -12.94 9.83
C TRP A 164 1.47 -14.07 10.73
N PHE A 165 1.01 -15.30 10.51
CA PHE A 165 1.43 -16.47 11.30
C PHE A 165 2.81 -17.02 10.92
N VAL A 166 3.32 -16.70 9.73
CA VAL A 166 4.60 -17.24 9.24
C VAL A 166 5.79 -16.44 9.76
N GLY A 167 6.70 -17.12 10.46
CA GLY A 167 7.96 -16.55 10.93
C GLY A 167 7.78 -15.34 11.87
N GLY A 168 6.71 -15.31 12.68
CA GLY A 168 6.43 -14.19 13.59
C GLY A 168 5.98 -12.89 12.89
N GLY A 169 5.55 -12.97 11.63
CA GLY A 169 5.18 -11.81 10.81
C GLY A 169 6.30 -11.34 9.88
N VAL A 170 7.43 -12.06 9.80
CA VAL A 170 8.49 -11.74 8.82
C VAL A 170 7.99 -11.91 7.39
N ALA A 171 7.17 -12.92 7.10
CA ALA A 171 6.57 -13.08 5.78
C ALA A 171 5.62 -11.90 5.46
N LEU A 172 4.79 -11.51 6.44
CA LEU A 172 3.90 -10.35 6.31
C LEU A 172 4.68 -9.07 5.99
N ARG A 173 5.83 -8.86 6.64
CA ARG A 173 6.71 -7.71 6.38
C ARG A 173 7.09 -7.59 4.90
N PHE A 174 7.49 -8.71 4.29
CA PHE A 174 7.86 -8.74 2.88
C PHE A 174 6.65 -8.68 1.95
N LEU A 175 5.49 -9.21 2.34
CA LEU A 175 4.25 -9.04 1.59
C LEU A 175 3.78 -7.58 1.56
N VAL A 176 3.84 -6.89 2.71
CA VAL A 176 3.51 -5.46 2.79
C VAL A 176 4.47 -4.63 1.94
N LEU A 177 5.77 -4.93 1.99
CA LEU A 177 6.76 -4.32 1.09
C LEU A 177 6.42 -4.58 -0.38
N PHE A 178 6.08 -5.82 -0.74
CA PHE A 178 5.71 -6.19 -2.10
C PHE A 178 4.49 -5.41 -2.60
N ILE A 179 3.41 -5.36 -1.81
CA ILE A 179 2.19 -4.60 -2.15
C ILE A 179 2.53 -3.12 -2.31
N GLY A 180 3.37 -2.56 -1.44
CA GLY A 180 3.81 -1.17 -1.52
C GLY A 180 4.60 -0.85 -2.80
N VAL A 181 5.60 -1.68 -3.12
CA VAL A 181 6.39 -1.56 -4.36
C VAL A 181 5.46 -1.65 -5.58
N MET A 182 4.55 -2.61 -5.58
CA MET A 182 3.64 -2.82 -6.69
C MET A 182 2.70 -1.62 -6.86
N SER A 183 2.18 -1.04 -5.77
CA SER A 183 1.33 0.16 -5.80
C SER A 183 2.05 1.39 -6.37
N CYS A 184 3.32 1.63 -6.01
CA CYS A 184 4.10 2.73 -6.60
C CYS A 184 4.43 2.48 -8.08
N MET A 185 4.68 1.23 -8.47
CA MET A 185 4.98 0.85 -9.86
C MET A 185 3.73 0.81 -10.74
N TYR A 186 2.53 0.76 -10.17
CA TYR A 186 1.28 0.74 -10.94
C TYR A 186 1.18 1.94 -11.89
N VAL A 187 1.50 3.15 -11.41
CA VAL A 187 1.49 4.38 -12.22
C VAL A 187 2.42 4.27 -13.44
N LEU A 188 3.58 3.63 -13.27
CA LEU A 188 4.52 3.41 -14.38
C LEU A 188 3.89 2.57 -15.47
N TRP A 189 3.24 1.45 -15.10
CA TRP A 189 2.64 0.55 -16.07
C TRP A 189 1.43 1.18 -16.76
N ASP A 190 0.60 1.88 -16.00
CA ASP A 190 -0.60 2.53 -16.56
C ASP A 190 -0.23 3.64 -17.55
N VAL A 191 0.80 4.43 -17.24
CA VAL A 191 1.35 5.44 -18.17
C VAL A 191 2.00 4.79 -19.40
N ILE A 192 2.70 3.66 -19.25
CA ILE A 192 3.27 2.91 -20.38
C ILE A 192 2.15 2.38 -21.29
N ASP A 193 1.11 1.77 -20.71
CA ASP A 193 -0.03 1.25 -21.47
C ASP A 193 -0.77 2.38 -22.20
N ASP A 194 -0.96 3.54 -21.56
CA ASP A 194 -1.56 4.72 -22.17
C ASP A 194 -0.74 5.29 -23.34
N THR A 195 0.58 5.36 -23.18
CA THR A 195 1.50 5.97 -24.15
C THR A 195 1.84 5.05 -25.32
N ILE A 196 2.04 3.75 -25.07
CA ILE A 196 2.45 2.77 -26.08
C ILE A 196 1.23 2.13 -26.76
N ALA A 197 0.19 1.74 -26.01
CA ALA A 197 -0.98 1.05 -26.56
C ALA A 197 -2.07 2.00 -27.09
N ARG A 198 -1.86 3.32 -27.03
CA ARG A 198 -2.76 4.37 -27.55
C ARG A 198 -4.20 4.28 -27.01
N LYS A 199 -4.39 3.93 -25.73
CA LYS A 199 -5.69 4.04 -25.03
C LYS A 199 -6.06 5.51 -24.68
N VAL A 200 -5.74 6.46 -25.55
CA VAL A 200 -5.68 7.91 -25.27
C VAL A 200 -7.05 8.51 -24.89
N ASN A 201 -8.18 7.81 -25.02
CA ASN A 201 -9.50 8.43 -24.83
C ASN A 201 -10.17 8.16 -23.47
N THR A 202 -9.63 7.30 -22.61
CA THR A 202 -10.32 6.86 -21.38
C THR A 202 -9.53 7.00 -20.07
N SER A 203 -8.24 7.34 -20.08
CA SER A 203 -7.46 7.44 -18.84
C SER A 203 -7.62 8.77 -18.09
N ASP A 204 -7.23 8.78 -16.82
CA ASP A 204 -7.26 9.97 -15.97
C ASP A 204 -6.38 11.09 -16.53
N ALA A 205 -5.22 10.74 -17.10
CA ALA A 205 -4.31 11.71 -17.71
C ALA A 205 -4.96 12.38 -18.93
N SER A 206 -5.73 11.61 -19.70
CA SER A 206 -6.50 12.12 -20.82
C SER A 206 -7.71 12.96 -20.41
N ALA A 207 -8.43 12.55 -19.36
CA ALA A 207 -9.50 13.36 -18.79
C ALA A 207 -8.95 14.68 -18.23
N PHE A 208 -7.81 14.64 -17.54
CA PHE A 208 -7.19 15.83 -16.96
C PHE A 208 -6.61 16.77 -18.02
N ALA A 209 -5.99 16.23 -19.08
CA ALA A 209 -5.50 17.02 -20.20
C ALA A 209 -6.63 17.82 -20.88
N LYS A 210 -7.82 17.23 -21.05
CA LYS A 210 -9.00 17.91 -21.59
C LYS A 210 -9.46 19.09 -20.71
N ILE A 211 -9.33 18.97 -19.40
CA ILE A 211 -9.72 20.02 -18.45
C ILE A 211 -8.64 21.10 -18.35
N CYS A 212 -7.34 20.73 -18.29
CA CYS A 212 -6.27 21.72 -18.22
C CYS A 212 -6.09 22.50 -19.53
N GLY A 213 -6.25 21.83 -20.69
CA GLY A 213 -6.05 22.41 -22.02
C GLY A 213 -4.61 22.83 -22.33
N CYS A 214 -3.69 22.62 -21.39
CA CYS A 214 -2.33 23.17 -21.42
C CYS A 214 -1.27 22.22 -22.01
N PHE A 215 -1.42 20.91 -21.79
CA PHE A 215 -0.48 19.87 -22.20
C PHE A 215 -1.23 18.60 -22.61
N PRO A 216 -0.67 17.78 -23.51
CA PRO A 216 -1.28 16.51 -23.90
C PRO A 216 -1.19 15.49 -22.74
N SER A 217 -2.01 14.44 -22.79
CA SER A 217 -2.14 13.46 -21.70
C SER A 217 -0.84 12.75 -21.34
N GLN A 218 0.05 12.54 -22.31
CA GLN A 218 1.35 11.94 -22.10
C GLN A 218 2.23 12.75 -21.14
N VAL A 219 2.17 14.09 -21.23
CA VAL A 219 2.95 14.97 -20.33
C VAL A 219 2.42 14.86 -18.90
N TRP A 220 1.10 14.84 -18.72
CA TRP A 220 0.49 14.64 -17.40
C TRP A 220 0.82 13.27 -16.81
N GLY A 221 0.77 12.21 -17.63
CA GLY A 221 1.22 10.87 -17.23
C GLY A 221 2.67 10.86 -16.76
N VAL A 222 3.59 11.50 -17.50
CA VAL A 222 5.00 11.61 -17.09
C VAL A 222 5.17 12.41 -15.78
N ILE A 223 4.43 13.51 -15.60
CA ILE A 223 4.47 14.29 -14.36
C ILE A 223 4.06 13.42 -13.16
N TRP A 224 2.95 12.70 -13.26
CA TRP A 224 2.47 11.85 -12.18
C TRP A 224 3.37 10.64 -11.94
N LEU A 225 3.98 10.11 -13.00
CA LEU A 225 5.02 9.08 -12.88
C LEU A 225 6.23 9.59 -12.08
N LEU A 226 6.72 10.80 -12.36
CA LEU A 226 7.82 11.39 -11.59
C LEU A 226 7.44 11.56 -10.11
N ILE A 227 6.20 11.98 -9.83
CA ILE A 227 5.69 12.08 -8.46
C ILE A 227 5.62 10.70 -7.80
N ALA A 228 5.20 9.66 -8.51
CA ALA A 228 5.19 8.29 -8.01
C ALA A 228 6.60 7.80 -7.64
N PHE A 229 7.62 8.12 -8.44
CA PHE A 229 9.03 7.83 -8.11
C PHE A 229 9.50 8.60 -6.87
N VAL A 230 9.09 9.85 -6.69
CA VAL A 230 9.38 10.61 -5.47
C VAL A 230 8.75 9.93 -4.26
N PHE A 231 7.48 9.52 -4.33
CA PHE A 231 6.83 8.78 -3.26
C PHE A 231 7.54 7.46 -2.94
N PHE A 232 7.93 6.70 -3.97
CA PHE A 232 8.73 5.49 -3.78
C PHE A 232 10.03 5.78 -3.02
N ALA A 233 10.79 6.79 -3.45
CA ALA A 233 12.04 7.18 -2.80
C ALA A 233 11.82 7.65 -1.35
N LEU A 234 10.75 8.42 -1.09
CA LEU A 234 10.38 8.86 0.26
C LEU A 234 10.01 7.67 1.15
N GLY A 235 9.28 6.68 0.65
CA GLY A 235 8.97 5.46 1.40
C GLY A 235 10.24 4.72 1.84
N ILE A 236 11.23 4.63 0.96
CA ILE A 236 12.55 4.06 1.27
C ILE A 236 13.30 4.91 2.29
N ILE A 237 13.37 6.23 2.10
CA ILE A 237 14.08 7.16 3.00
C ILE A 237 13.49 7.12 4.40
N VAL A 238 12.15 7.16 4.52
CA VAL A 238 11.45 7.04 5.81
C VAL A 238 11.74 5.67 6.43
N GLY A 239 11.70 4.59 5.65
CA GLY A 239 12.06 3.25 6.12
C GLY A 239 13.48 3.17 6.68
N LEU A 240 14.43 3.83 6.00
CA LEU A 240 15.84 3.89 6.42
C LEU A 240 16.05 4.70 7.70
N ALA A 241 15.41 5.86 7.80
CA ALA A 241 15.55 6.76 8.93
C ALA A 241 14.80 6.27 10.18
N ALA A 242 13.60 5.72 10.01
CA ALA A 242 12.72 5.35 11.13
C ALA A 242 13.00 3.96 11.72
N PHE A 243 13.51 3.01 10.94
CA PHE A 243 13.60 1.60 11.35
C PHE A 243 15.02 1.05 11.30
N LYS A 244 15.81 1.34 12.33
CA LYS A 244 17.22 0.92 12.46
C LYS A 244 17.43 -0.43 13.17
N GLN A 245 16.37 -1.08 13.62
CA GLN A 245 16.46 -2.36 14.32
C GLN A 245 17.00 -3.46 13.41
N THR A 246 17.87 -4.30 13.96
CA THR A 246 18.36 -5.55 13.35
C THR A 246 17.25 -6.60 13.26
N ALA A 247 17.47 -7.64 12.45
CA ALA A 247 16.50 -8.73 12.28
C ALA A 247 16.14 -9.41 13.62
N GLU A 248 17.11 -9.59 14.53
CA GLU A 248 16.87 -10.23 15.82
C GLU A 248 16.14 -9.32 16.81
N GLU A 249 16.46 -8.02 16.81
CA GLU A 249 15.70 -7.04 17.59
C GLU A 249 14.24 -6.98 17.10
N GLN A 250 14.01 -6.91 15.78
CA GLN A 250 12.66 -6.92 15.22
C GLN A 250 11.89 -8.22 15.57
N LYS A 251 12.59 -9.36 15.58
CA LYS A 251 11.99 -10.64 15.97
C LYS A 251 11.61 -10.64 17.45
N SER A 252 12.49 -10.16 18.33
CA SER A 252 12.21 -9.98 19.76
C SER A 252 11.02 -9.05 19.98
N ASP A 253 11.03 -7.86 19.38
CA ASP A 253 9.95 -6.86 19.50
C ASP A 253 8.62 -7.38 18.97
N SER A 254 8.64 -8.19 17.91
CA SER A 254 7.42 -8.79 17.33
C SER A 254 6.80 -9.89 18.18
N SER A 255 7.58 -10.46 19.09
CA SER A 255 7.10 -11.48 20.03
C SER A 255 6.34 -10.87 21.21
N SER A 256 6.62 -9.61 21.55
CA SER A 256 5.92 -8.87 22.61
C SER A 256 4.77 -8.00 22.07
N PHE A 257 4.93 -7.41 20.88
CA PHE A 257 3.93 -6.54 20.27
C PHE A 257 3.06 -7.26 19.24
N LEU A 258 1.74 -7.30 19.51
CA LEU A 258 0.74 -8.04 18.72
C LEU A 258 1.23 -9.47 18.37
N PRO A 259 1.49 -10.30 19.40
CA PRO A 259 2.05 -11.63 19.21
C PRO A 259 1.12 -12.50 18.36
N VAL A 260 1.71 -13.47 17.67
CA VAL A 260 0.95 -14.45 16.91
C VAL A 260 0.06 -15.24 17.90
N PRO A 261 -1.27 -15.31 17.70
CA PRO A 261 -2.15 -16.08 18.58
C PRO A 261 -1.65 -17.51 18.76
N GLY A 262 -1.49 -17.97 20.00
CA GLY A 262 -0.96 -19.30 20.34
C GLY A 262 0.56 -19.37 20.48
N SER A 263 1.31 -18.34 20.09
CA SER A 263 2.68 -18.15 20.59
C SER A 263 2.61 -17.77 22.08
N GLY A 264 3.51 -18.28 22.91
CA GLY A 264 3.42 -18.31 24.38
C GLY A 264 3.16 -16.98 25.12
N ALA A 265 3.06 -15.84 24.43
CA ALA A 265 2.61 -14.57 24.99
C ALA A 265 1.13 -14.57 25.43
N LEU A 266 0.24 -15.35 24.78
CA LEU A 266 -1.15 -15.50 25.25
C LEU A 266 -1.27 -16.41 26.48
N ALA A 267 -0.25 -17.21 26.80
CA ALA A 267 -0.22 -18.00 28.03
C ALA A 267 0.00 -17.15 29.29
N ALA A 268 0.38 -15.87 29.12
CA ALA A 268 0.60 -14.91 30.21
C ALA A 268 -0.60 -13.96 30.47
N LEU A 269 -1.70 -14.07 29.71
CA LEU A 269 -2.93 -13.33 30.01
C LEU A 269 -3.85 -14.21 30.87
N PRO A 270 -4.03 -13.91 32.16
CA PRO A 270 -5.05 -14.60 32.95
C PRO A 270 -6.44 -14.22 32.41
N ASN A 271 -7.10 -15.17 31.74
CA ASN A 271 -8.53 -15.43 31.81
C ASN A 271 -9.51 -14.22 31.85
N LEU A 272 -9.33 -13.23 30.97
CA LEU A 272 -10.35 -12.18 30.78
C LEU A 272 -11.66 -12.74 30.20
N PHE A 273 -11.59 -13.89 29.50
CA PHE A 273 -12.77 -14.57 28.95
C PHE A 273 -13.58 -15.36 29.99
N MET A 274 -12.97 -15.83 31.09
CA MET A 274 -13.72 -16.52 32.16
C MET A 274 -14.48 -15.57 33.09
N THR A 275 -14.04 -14.31 33.20
CA THR A 275 -14.71 -13.31 34.05
C THR A 275 -15.98 -12.74 33.42
N PHE A 276 -16.06 -12.68 32.08
CA PHE A 276 -17.27 -12.27 31.37
C PHE A 276 -18.37 -13.35 31.36
N ALA A 277 -17.99 -14.63 31.28
CA ALA A 277 -18.94 -15.74 31.30
C ALA A 277 -19.63 -15.90 32.68
N THR A 278 -18.92 -15.59 33.77
CA THR A 278 -19.47 -15.68 35.12
C THR A 278 -20.36 -14.48 35.49
N THR A 279 -20.08 -13.27 34.97
CA THR A 279 -20.94 -12.09 35.24
C THR A 279 -22.25 -12.12 34.46
N ILE A 280 -22.28 -12.65 33.24
CA ILE A 280 -23.54 -12.82 32.47
C ILE A 280 -24.41 -13.95 33.04
N GLY A 281 -23.78 -15.03 33.56
CA GLY A 281 -24.51 -16.12 34.20
C GLY A 281 -25.25 -15.73 35.48
N VAL A 282 -24.73 -14.75 36.24
CA VAL A 282 -25.37 -14.27 37.49
C VAL A 282 -26.49 -13.26 37.22
N VAL A 283 -26.40 -12.47 36.15
CA VAL A 283 -27.44 -11.48 35.78
C VAL A 283 -28.66 -12.15 35.13
N LEU A 284 -28.54 -13.38 34.62
CA LEU A 284 -29.65 -14.16 34.07
C LEU A 284 -30.37 -15.06 35.09
N MET A 285 -29.93 -15.06 36.36
CA MET A 285 -30.55 -15.83 37.46
C MET A 285 -31.11 -14.96 38.60
N LEU A 286 -31.23 -13.64 38.40
CA LEU A 286 -32.00 -12.71 39.24
C LEU A 286 -33.19 -12.17 38.45
#